data_AF-A0A242DJ56-F1
#
_entry.id   AF-A0A242DJ56-F1
#
_cell.length_a   1.000
_cell.length_b   1.000
_cell.length_c   1.000
_cell.angle_alpha   90.00
_cell.angle_beta   90.00
_cell.angle_gamma   90.00
#
_symmetry.space_group_name_H-M   'P 1'
#
loop_
_entity.id
_entity.type
_entity.pdbx_description
1 polymer ?
#
loop_
_entity_poly.entity_id
_entity_poly.type
_entity_poly.pdbx_seq_one_letter_code
_entity_poly.pdbx_strand_id
1 'polypeptide(L)'
;MVNKMKSLNRMFFYKSKIAVGLSLIFFSLGIWGGMQVQSKQSYFNHVVDQVDFEYSLAFHDKYAFHDKYAFHDKNVSKKIREVTSNRVQILTWDLYPLLGYPESMTSKLFYPNAGNQERAEKAWDTLLKLRKLVLEEEQKESLSQ
;
A
#
# COMPACT_ATOMS: atom_id res chain seq x y z
N MET A 1 4.69 39.27 -51.77
CA MET A 1 4.21 39.48 -50.38
C MET A 1 3.49 38.25 -49.80
N VAL A 2 2.59 37.61 -50.54
CA VAL A 2 1.77 36.45 -50.09
C VAL A 2 2.59 35.21 -49.65
N ASN A 3 3.68 34.87 -50.34
CA ASN A 3 4.51 33.71 -49.97
C ASN A 3 5.27 33.88 -48.65
N LYS A 4 5.66 35.11 -48.30
CA LYS A 4 6.35 35.42 -47.03
C LYS A 4 5.39 35.29 -45.84
N MET A 5 4.12 35.68 -46.03
CA MET A 5 3.04 35.55 -45.04
C MET A 5 2.63 34.08 -44.80
N LYS A 6 2.55 33.26 -45.86
CA LYS A 6 2.29 31.81 -45.74
C LYS A 6 3.44 31.03 -45.07
N SER A 7 4.67 31.50 -45.22
CA SER A 7 5.86 30.94 -44.55
C SER A 7 5.88 31.25 -43.05
N LEU A 8 5.61 32.50 -42.68
CA LEU A 8 5.51 32.95 -41.28
C LEU A 8 4.39 32.22 -40.51
N ASN A 9 3.20 32.10 -41.10
CA ASN A 9 2.11 31.34 -40.48
C ASN A 9 2.50 29.87 -40.27
N ARG A 10 3.09 29.20 -41.26
CA ARG A 10 3.54 27.80 -41.10
C ARG A 10 4.58 27.64 -39.99
N MET A 11 5.51 28.58 -39.85
CA MET A 11 6.53 28.55 -38.81
C MET A 11 5.93 28.77 -37.41
N PHE A 12 4.93 29.65 -37.28
CA PHE A 12 4.22 29.90 -36.03
C PHE A 12 3.36 28.69 -35.61
N PHE A 13 2.63 28.09 -36.54
CA PHE A 13 1.87 26.86 -36.29
C PHE A 13 2.78 25.69 -35.92
N TYR A 14 3.96 25.57 -36.52
CA TYR A 14 4.93 24.53 -36.19
C TYR A 14 5.49 24.70 -34.77
N LYS A 15 5.89 25.94 -34.39
CA LYS A 15 6.33 26.25 -33.02
C LYS A 15 5.23 26.00 -31.99
N SER A 16 3.98 26.37 -32.28
CA SER A 16 2.84 26.13 -31.40
C SER A 16 2.54 24.63 -31.23
N LYS A 17 2.58 23.84 -32.32
CA LYS A 17 2.43 22.37 -32.25
C LYS A 17 3.52 21.70 -31.42
N ILE A 18 4.77 22.16 -31.51
CA ILE A 18 5.88 21.67 -30.69
C ILE A 18 5.65 22.01 -29.21
N ALA A 19 5.23 23.25 -28.91
CA ALA A 19 4.95 23.67 -27.54
C ALA A 19 3.80 22.84 -26.90
N VAL A 20 2.72 22.61 -27.66
CA VAL A 20 1.62 21.74 -27.22
C VAL A 20 2.10 20.29 -27.01
N GLY A 21 2.89 19.76 -27.94
CA GLY A 21 3.49 18.41 -27.81
C GLY A 21 4.38 18.27 -26.57
N LEU A 22 5.23 19.27 -26.30
CA LEU A 22 6.07 19.30 -25.10
C LEU A 22 5.22 19.37 -23.83
N SER A 23 4.18 20.19 -23.81
CA SER A 23 3.29 20.30 -22.64
C SER A 23 2.57 18.98 -22.33
N LEU A 24 2.14 18.23 -23.36
CA LEU A 24 1.57 16.89 -23.20
C LEU A 24 2.56 15.91 -22.59
N ILE A 25 3.84 15.94 -22.99
CA ILE A 25 4.87 15.07 -22.41
C ILE A 25 5.03 15.35 -20.91
N PHE A 26 5.17 16.61 -20.52
CA PHE A 26 5.30 16.97 -19.10
C PHE A 26 4.04 16.61 -18.30
N PHE A 27 2.85 16.77 -18.87
CA PHE A 27 1.59 16.39 -18.24
C PHE A 27 1.50 14.87 -18.02
N SER A 28 1.87 14.07 -19.03
CA SER A 28 1.91 12.60 -18.92
C SER A 28 2.92 12.12 -17.88
N LEU A 29 4.11 12.74 -17.81
CA LEU A 29 5.11 12.44 -16.79
C LEU A 29 4.62 12.80 -15.38
N GLY A 30 3.89 13.91 -15.24
CA GLY A 30 3.26 14.31 -13.98
C GLY A 30 2.22 13.29 -13.50
N ILE A 31 1.35 12.82 -14.39
CA ILE A 31 0.37 11.77 -14.08
C ILE A 31 1.08 10.48 -13.66
N TRP A 32 2.08 10.05 -14.42
CA TRP A 32 2.82 8.82 -14.12
C TRP A 32 3.51 8.88 -12.76
N GLY A 33 4.18 9.99 -12.44
CA GLY A 33 4.79 10.21 -11.13
C GLY A 33 3.77 10.21 -10.00
N GLY A 34 2.62 10.86 -10.21
CA GLY A 34 1.50 10.87 -9.25
C GLY A 34 0.95 9.47 -8.98
N MET A 35 0.70 8.68 -10.03
CA MET A 35 0.23 7.30 -9.92
C MET A 35 1.24 6.41 -9.17
N GLN A 36 2.54 6.58 -9.41
CA GLN A 36 3.58 5.82 -8.73
C GLN A 36 3.60 6.13 -7.22
N VAL A 37 3.47 7.40 -6.86
CA VAL A 37 3.44 7.85 -5.47
C VAL A 37 2.18 7.33 -4.76
N GLN A 38 1.01 7.41 -5.40
CA GLN A 38 -0.24 6.87 -4.87
C GLN A 38 -0.21 5.36 -4.72
N SER A 39 0.36 4.63 -5.69
CA SER A 39 0.50 3.18 -5.62
C SER A 39 1.37 2.76 -4.44
N LYS A 40 2.49 3.45 -4.21
CA LYS A 40 3.36 3.20 -3.05
C LYS A 40 2.65 3.47 -1.72
N GLN A 41 1.90 4.57 -1.62
CA GLN A 41 1.13 4.88 -0.40
C GLN A 41 0.00 3.87 -0.17
N SER A 42 -0.65 3.41 -1.25
CA SER A 42 -1.70 2.38 -1.17
C SER A 42 -1.14 1.06 -0.65
N TYR A 43 0.02 0.62 -1.16
CA TYR A 43 0.71 -0.57 -0.65
C TYR A 43 1.07 -0.42 0.83
N PHE A 44 1.62 0.74 1.23
CA PHE A 44 1.92 1.02 2.64
C PHE A 44 0.69 0.89 3.54
N ASN A 45 -0.41 1.56 3.19
CA ASN A 45 -1.65 1.51 3.95
C ASN A 45 -2.19 0.07 4.02
N HIS A 46 -2.17 -0.66 2.90
CA HIS A 46 -2.68 -2.02 2.84
C HIS A 46 -1.94 -2.98 3.78
N VAL A 47 -0.61 -2.90 3.85
CA VAL A 47 0.19 -3.77 4.73
C VAL A 47 -0.08 -3.44 6.20
N VAL A 48 -0.14 -2.16 6.56
CA VAL A 48 -0.49 -1.71 7.92
C VAL A 48 -1.88 -2.20 8.32
N ASP A 49 -2.88 -2.00 7.45
CA ASP A 49 -4.26 -2.39 7.72
C ASP A 49 -4.40 -3.92 7.82
N GLN A 50 -3.60 -4.71 7.07
CA GLN A 50 -3.59 -6.16 7.22
C GLN A 50 -3.05 -6.60 8.59
N VAL A 51 -2.02 -5.95 9.11
CA VAL A 51 -1.48 -6.28 10.45
C VAL A 51 -2.52 -5.97 11.54
N ASP A 52 -3.18 -4.82 11.45
CA ASP A 52 -4.25 -4.45 12.38
C ASP A 52 -5.45 -5.41 12.28
N PHE A 53 -5.78 -5.88 11.07
CA PHE A 53 -6.82 -6.88 10.83
C PHE A 53 -6.48 -8.23 11.48
N GLU A 54 -5.28 -8.78 11.25
CA GLU A 54 -4.88 -10.06 11.86
C GLU A 54 -4.79 -9.94 13.39
N TYR A 55 -4.36 -8.80 13.92
CA TYR A 55 -4.36 -8.55 15.37
C TYR A 55 -5.79 -8.52 15.91
N SER A 56 -6.70 -7.87 15.20
CA SER A 56 -8.12 -7.87 15.56
C SER A 56 -8.69 -9.29 15.54
N LEU A 57 -8.32 -10.14 14.58
CA LEU A 57 -8.73 -11.54 14.55
C LEU A 57 -8.19 -12.34 15.75
N ALA A 58 -6.92 -12.16 16.12
CA ALA A 58 -6.30 -12.90 17.23
C ALA A 58 -6.87 -12.52 18.61
N PHE A 59 -7.15 -11.23 18.83
CA PHE A 59 -7.52 -10.73 20.15
C PHE A 59 -9.02 -10.47 20.33
N HIS A 60 -9.75 -10.23 19.24
CA HIS A 60 -11.20 -10.05 19.29
C HIS A 60 -11.87 -11.30 18.70
N ASP A 61 -12.12 -12.29 19.56
CA ASP A 61 -13.02 -13.45 19.37
C ASP A 61 -14.50 -13.02 19.10
N LYS A 62 -14.72 -11.80 18.58
CA LYS A 62 -15.99 -11.08 18.40
C LYS A 62 -16.10 -10.23 17.13
N TYR A 63 -15.16 -10.29 16.17
CA TYR A 63 -15.57 -10.05 14.78
C TYR A 63 -16.18 -11.34 14.24
N ALA A 64 -17.32 -11.71 14.83
CA ALA A 64 -18.40 -12.31 14.09
C ALA A 64 -18.71 -11.34 12.94
N PHE A 65 -18.01 -11.52 11.83
CA PHE A 65 -18.51 -11.30 10.47
C PHE A 65 -19.54 -10.16 10.38
N HIS A 66 -19.11 -8.92 10.66
CA HIS A 66 -19.90 -7.75 10.28
C HIS A 66 -19.68 -7.42 8.81
N ASP A 67 -19.54 -8.47 8.00
CA ASP A 67 -19.30 -8.35 6.58
C ASP A 67 -20.65 -8.51 5.88
N LYS A 68 -21.25 -7.36 5.56
CA LYS A 68 -22.46 -7.21 4.76
C LYS A 68 -22.28 -7.76 3.32
N TYR A 69 -21.08 -8.25 2.98
CA TYR A 69 -20.72 -8.79 1.68
C TYR A 69 -20.17 -10.21 1.72
N ALA A 70 -20.10 -10.84 2.88
CA ALA A 70 -19.46 -12.13 2.94
C ALA A 70 -20.43 -13.28 2.62
N PHE A 71 -20.27 -13.69 1.37
CA PHE A 71 -20.47 -15.01 0.79
C PHE A 71 -21.00 -16.09 1.76
N HIS A 72 -22.21 -16.58 1.45
CA HIS A 72 -22.92 -17.70 2.06
C HIS A 72 -22.17 -19.04 1.94
N ASP A 73 -21.02 -19.18 2.59
CA ASP A 73 -20.35 -20.47 2.71
C ASP A 73 -20.08 -20.82 4.18
N LYS A 74 -20.88 -21.77 4.68
CA LYS A 74 -20.83 -22.28 6.05
C LYS A 74 -19.52 -23.01 6.36
N ASN A 75 -18.67 -23.28 5.36
CA ASN A 75 -17.34 -23.86 5.55
C ASN A 75 -16.23 -22.82 5.79
N VAL A 76 -16.47 -21.52 5.55
CA VAL A 76 -15.44 -20.48 5.74
C VAL A 76 -15.26 -20.20 7.25
N SER A 77 -16.33 -20.32 8.03
CA SER A 77 -16.30 -20.24 9.50
C SER A 77 -15.30 -21.20 10.15
N LYS A 78 -15.03 -22.35 9.52
CA LYS A 78 -14.06 -23.34 10.04
C LYS A 78 -12.64 -23.14 9.51
N LYS A 79 -12.46 -22.33 8.46
CA LYS A 79 -11.17 -22.07 7.80
C LYS A 79 -10.52 -20.73 8.22
N ILE A 80 -11.27 -19.88 8.91
CA ILE A 80 -10.83 -18.53 9.36
C ILE A 80 -10.11 -18.57 10.72
N ARG A 81 -10.02 -19.70 11.42
CA ARG A 81 -9.89 -19.67 12.88
C ARG A 81 -8.49 -19.68 13.50
N GLU A 82 -7.40 -19.56 12.75
CA GLU A 82 -6.07 -19.49 13.37
C GLU A 82 -5.20 -18.47 12.64
N VAL A 83 -4.72 -17.48 13.40
CA VAL A 83 -3.60 -16.66 12.97
C VAL A 83 -2.38 -17.57 12.92
N THR A 84 -2.07 -18.09 11.74
CA THR A 84 -0.97 -19.05 11.58
C THR A 84 0.39 -18.37 11.64
N SER A 85 1.41 -19.11 12.11
CA SER A 85 2.81 -18.66 12.11
C SER A 85 3.28 -18.24 10.71
N ASN A 86 2.84 -18.96 9.67
CA ASN A 86 3.11 -18.60 8.28
C ASN A 86 2.54 -17.23 7.91
N ARG A 87 1.33 -16.89 8.36
CA ARG A 87 0.71 -15.59 8.09
C ARG A 87 1.46 -14.45 8.77
N VAL A 88 1.84 -14.63 10.03
CA VAL A 88 2.66 -13.67 10.77
C VAL A 88 4.03 -13.47 10.12
N GLN A 89 4.66 -14.55 9.62
CA GLN A 89 5.92 -14.46 8.89
C GLN A 89 5.78 -13.64 7.60
N ILE A 90 4.74 -13.89 6.79
CA ILE A 90 4.48 -13.11 5.56
C ILE A 90 4.32 -11.63 5.89
N LEU A 91 3.50 -11.29 6.89
CA LEU A 91 3.33 -9.90 7.32
C LEU A 91 4.63 -9.27 7.83
N THR A 92 5.51 -10.05 8.45
CA THR A 92 6.83 -9.58 8.88
C THR A 92 7.69 -9.20 7.67
N TRP A 93 7.70 -10.03 6.63
CA TRP A 93 8.43 -9.75 5.39
C TRP A 93 7.87 -8.54 4.64
N ASP A 94 6.55 -8.37 4.64
CA ASP A 94 5.89 -7.24 3.97
C ASP A 94 6.06 -5.91 4.73
N LEU A 95 6.00 -5.94 6.07
CA LEU A 95 6.08 -4.73 6.89
C LEU A 95 7.51 -4.24 7.13
N TYR A 96 8.50 -5.15 7.23
CA TYR A 96 9.90 -4.80 7.49
C TYR A 96 10.48 -3.71 6.55
N PRO A 97 10.34 -3.80 5.22
CA PRO A 97 10.85 -2.76 4.32
C PRO A 97 10.08 -1.42 4.45
N LEU A 98 8.87 -1.44 5.01
CA LEU A 98 8.04 -0.24 5.15
C LEU A 98 8.37 0.59 6.40
N LEU A 99 9.20 0.09 7.31
CA LEU A 99 9.71 0.87 8.45
C LEU A 99 10.54 2.10 8.01
N GLY A 100 11.14 2.04 6.82
CA GLY A 100 11.87 3.15 6.21
C GLY A 100 11.03 4.02 5.26
N TYR A 101 9.72 3.76 5.15
CA TYR A 101 8.86 4.46 4.20
C TYR A 101 8.53 5.90 4.65
N PRO A 102 8.58 6.91 3.74
CA PRO A 102 8.86 6.81 2.32
C PRO A 102 10.35 6.90 1.99
N GLU A 103 10.85 5.99 1.15
CA GLU A 103 12.27 5.98 0.75
C GLU A 103 12.58 6.98 -0.37
N SER A 104 11.71 7.03 -1.41
CA SER A 104 11.99 7.84 -2.60
C SER A 104 11.71 9.33 -2.38
N MET A 105 12.57 10.18 -2.93
CA MET A 105 12.47 11.65 -2.83
C MET A 105 11.10 12.18 -3.28
N THR A 106 10.54 11.62 -4.36
CA THR A 106 9.19 11.96 -4.82
C THR A 106 8.12 11.64 -3.78
N SER A 107 8.14 10.45 -3.18
CA SER A 107 7.19 10.09 -2.11
C SER A 107 7.37 10.96 -0.87
N LYS A 108 8.60 11.32 -0.48
CA LYS A 108 8.87 12.23 0.64
C LYS A 108 8.28 13.63 0.43
N LEU A 109 8.20 14.08 -0.83
CA LEU A 109 7.60 15.37 -1.19
C LEU A 109 6.08 15.39 -0.97
N PHE A 110 5.40 14.27 -1.23
CA PHE A 110 3.94 14.16 -1.15
C PHE A 110 3.43 13.61 0.18
N TYR A 111 4.22 12.77 0.85
CA TYR A 111 3.88 12.12 2.12
C TYR A 111 5.06 12.28 3.09
N PRO A 112 5.02 13.30 3.97
CA PRO A 112 6.09 13.54 4.93
C PRO A 112 6.26 12.36 5.89
N ASN A 113 7.52 12.11 6.28
CA ASN A 113 7.97 10.89 6.96
C ASN A 113 7.26 10.61 8.30
N ALA A 114 6.96 11.64 9.09
CA ALA A 114 6.59 11.49 10.50
C ALA A 114 5.32 10.64 10.73
N GLY A 115 4.24 10.89 9.98
CA GLY A 115 2.97 10.17 10.19
C GLY A 115 2.98 8.73 9.66
N ASN A 116 3.72 8.47 8.58
CA ASN A 116 3.86 7.12 8.06
C ASN A 116 4.80 6.29 8.94
N GLN A 117 5.87 6.88 9.45
CA GLN A 117 6.79 6.19 10.36
C GLN A 117 6.08 5.79 11.66
N GLU A 118 5.30 6.69 12.27
CA GLU A 118 4.51 6.36 13.46
C GLU A 118 3.54 5.19 13.21
N ARG A 119 2.85 5.17 12.06
CA ARG A 119 1.94 4.07 11.69
C ARG A 119 2.69 2.76 11.46
N ALA A 120 3.87 2.81 10.83
CA ALA A 120 4.70 1.64 10.57
C ALA A 120 5.23 1.04 11.88
N GLU A 121 5.73 1.88 12.79
CA GLU A 121 6.21 1.48 14.11
C GLU A 121 5.08 0.85 14.94
N LYS A 122 3.89 1.48 14.95
CA LYS A 122 2.72 0.93 15.63
C LYS A 122 2.31 -0.44 15.06
N ALA A 123 2.26 -0.57 13.73
CA ALA A 123 1.96 -1.84 13.08
C ALA A 123 3.02 -2.90 13.44
N TRP A 124 4.29 -2.51 13.52
CA TRP A 124 5.37 -3.42 13.86
C TRP A 124 5.24 -3.94 15.30
N ASP A 125 4.94 -3.07 16.26
CA ASP A 125 4.66 -3.46 17.64
C ASP A 125 3.45 -4.40 17.74
N THR A 126 2.39 -4.12 16.97
CA THR A 126 1.21 -4.98 16.85
C THR A 126 1.59 -6.38 16.32
N LEU A 127 2.42 -6.44 15.28
CA LEU A 127 2.90 -7.69 14.69
C LEU A 127 3.79 -8.49 15.65
N LEU A 128 4.64 -7.83 16.43
CA LEU A 128 5.46 -8.48 17.46
C LEU A 128 4.59 -9.11 18.55
N LYS A 129 3.47 -8.49 18.92
CA LYS A 129 2.49 -9.07 19.86
C LYS A 129 1.80 -10.29 19.27
N LEU A 130 1.35 -10.23 18.01
CA LEU A 130 0.80 -11.38 17.28
C LEU A 130 1.78 -12.56 17.26
N ARG A 131 3.04 -12.29 16.93
CA ARG A 131 4.08 -13.32 16.89
C ARG A 131 4.27 -14.01 18.24
N LYS A 132 4.24 -13.25 19.34
CA LYS A 132 4.33 -13.82 20.69
C LYS A 132 3.16 -14.75 20.99
N LEU A 133 1.93 -14.35 20.66
CA LEU A 133 0.75 -15.20 20.86
C LEU A 133 0.87 -16.54 20.12
N VAL A 134 1.22 -16.49 18.83
CA VAL A 134 1.32 -17.70 18.01
C VAL A 134 2.39 -18.65 18.56
N LEU A 135 3.55 -18.11 18.98
CA LEU A 135 4.60 -18.93 19.59
C LEU A 135 4.16 -19.56 20.93
N GLU A 136 3.38 -18.84 21.75
CA GLU A 136 2.83 -19.37 22.99
C GLU A 136 1.79 -20.48 22.74
N GLU A 137 0.98 -20.36 21.68
CA GLU A 137 0.02 -21.39 21.27
C GLU A 137 0.73 -22.65 20.73
N GLU A 138 1.70 -22.49 19.83
CA GLU A 138 2.52 -23.60 19.31
C GLU A 138 3.26 -24.34 20.43
N GLN A 139 3.79 -23.62 21.43
CA GLN A 139 4.43 -24.24 22.59
C GLN A 139 3.44 -25.04 23.44
N LYS A 140 2.24 -24.53 23.69
CA LYS A 140 1.20 -25.25 24.45
C LYS A 140 0.76 -26.53 23.75
N GLU A 141 0.58 -26.49 22.43
CA GLU A 141 0.26 -27.67 21.64
C GLU A 141 1.37 -28.73 21.72
N SER A 142 2.64 -28.32 21.59
CA SER A 142 3.79 -29.22 21.65
C SER A 142 3.97 -29.93 23.00
N LEU A 143 3.51 -29.30 24.10
CA LEU A 143 3.55 -29.87 25.45
C LEU A 143 2.34 -30.79 25.74
N SER A 144 1.32 -30.77 24.89
CA SER A 144 0.09 -31.57 25.03
C SER A 144 0.10 -32.87 24.22
N GLN A 145 1.13 -33.07 23.38
CA GLN A 145 1.39 -34.28 22.59
C GLN A 145 2.40 -35.20 23.30
#